data_AF-A0A968WHK1-F1
#
_entry.id   AF-A0A968WHK1-F1
#
_cell.length_a   1.000
_cell.length_b   1.000
_cell.length_c   1.000
_cell.angle_alpha   90.00
_cell.angle_beta   90.00
_cell.angle_gamma   90.00
#
_symmetry.space_group_name_H-M   'P 1'
#
loop_
_entity.id
_entity.type
_entity.pdbx_description
1 polymer ?
#
loop_
_entity_poly.entity_id
_entity_poly.type
_entity_poly.pdbx_seq_one_letter_code
_entity_poly.pdbx_strand_id
1 'polypeptide(L)'
;MATIISFISRKGGTGKTTNAINLATTLSGMGKRVLLVETDTNYTLNTLRKMEMFKGDNGAPPFEILGSQDSEVADELMRIKGKSESTLLWWTAREKPPTRASRNFVW
;
A
#
# COMPACT_ATOMS: atom_id res chain seq x y z
N MET A 1 5.35 11.06 -12.79
CA MET A 1 5.24 9.60 -12.99
C MET A 1 4.98 8.93 -11.65
N ALA A 2 3.88 8.18 -11.50
CA ALA A 2 3.60 7.42 -10.28
C ALA A 2 4.57 6.25 -10.07
N THR A 3 5.17 6.18 -8.89
CA THR A 3 6.06 5.09 -8.46
C THR A 3 5.26 4.04 -7.70
N ILE A 4 5.40 2.76 -8.08
CA ILE A 4 4.79 1.65 -7.37
C ILE A 4 5.88 0.91 -6.59
N ILE A 5 5.71 0.79 -5.28
CA ILE A 5 6.60 0.05 -4.39
C ILE A 5 5.82 -1.13 -3.82
N SER A 6 6.35 -2.33 -4.01
CA SER A 6 5.68 -3.56 -3.60
C SER A 6 6.44 -4.27 -2.50
N PHE A 7 5.77 -4.53 -1.38
CA PHE A 7 6.37 -5.23 -0.25
C PHE A 7 6.09 -6.73 -0.36
N ILE A 8 7.07 -7.49 -0.84
CA ILE A 8 6.90 -8.91 -1.16
C ILE A 8 7.66 -9.82 -0.20
N SER A 9 7.00 -10.83 0.36
CA SER A 9 7.69 -11.92 1.06
C SER A 9 6.79 -13.13 1.26
N ARG A 10 7.38 -14.30 1.01
CA ARG A 10 6.76 -15.63 1.07
C ARG A 10 6.48 -16.13 2.49
N LYS A 11 6.88 -15.39 3.52
CA LYS A 11 6.73 -15.78 4.93
C LYS A 11 5.91 -14.74 5.70
N GLY A 12 5.02 -15.20 6.59
CA GLY A 12 4.34 -14.32 7.55
C GLY A 12 5.33 -13.73 8.57
N GLY A 13 5.01 -12.57 9.14
CA GLY A 13 5.80 -11.98 10.24
C GLY A 13 7.14 -11.35 9.85
N THR A 14 7.43 -11.10 8.58
CA THR A 14 8.69 -10.46 8.13
C THR A 14 8.67 -8.93 8.17
N GLY A 15 7.71 -8.32 8.87
CA GLY A 15 7.62 -6.85 9.01
C GLY A 15 7.17 -6.06 7.79
N LYS A 16 6.63 -6.70 6.74
CA LYS A 16 6.19 -6.02 5.50
C LYS A 16 5.16 -4.91 5.76
N THR A 17 4.12 -5.22 6.52
CA THR A 17 3.05 -4.28 6.88
C THR A 17 3.60 -3.10 7.66
N THR A 18 4.45 -3.37 8.65
CA THR A 18 5.11 -2.34 9.47
C THR A 18 5.96 -1.41 8.60
N ASN A 19 6.75 -1.96 7.68
CA ASN A 19 7.58 -1.16 6.78
C ASN A 19 6.72 -0.35 5.78
N ALA A 20 5.65 -0.94 5.25
CA ALA A 20 4.74 -0.23 4.34
C ALA A 20 4.06 0.97 5.03
N ILE A 21 3.60 0.81 6.27
CA ILE A 21 3.00 1.89 7.08
C ILE A 21 4.02 2.98 7.38
N ASN A 22 5.21 2.60 7.86
CA ASN A 22 6.24 3.57 8.23
C ASN A 22 6.71 4.36 7.00
N LEU A 23 6.88 3.69 5.86
CA LEU A 23 7.21 4.35 4.60
C LEU A 23 6.09 5.29 4.15
N ALA A 24 4.83 4.83 4.19
CA ALA A 24 3.67 5.66 3.84
C ALA A 24 3.59 6.93 4.70
N THR A 25 3.73 6.76 6.01
CA THR A 25 3.69 7.85 6.99
C THR A 25 4.81 8.86 6.75
N THR A 26 6.03 8.36 6.53
CA THR A 26 7.20 9.21 6.25
C THR A 26 7.02 9.99 4.96
N LEU A 27 6.62 9.32 3.87
CA LEU A 27 6.41 9.95 2.57
C LEU A 27 5.28 10.99 2.61
N SER A 28 4.17 10.69 3.28
CA SER A 28 3.10 11.65 3.50
C SER A 28 3.55 12.84 4.34
N GLY A 29 4.33 12.61 5.41
CA GLY A 29 4.91 13.68 6.24
C GLY A 29 5.87 14.57 5.45
N MET A 30 6.49 14.05 4.39
CA MET A 30 7.28 14.82 3.43
C MET A 30 6.44 15.52 2.34
N GLY A 31 5.10 15.53 2.47
CA GLY A 31 4.18 16.15 1.52
C GLY A 31 3.95 15.34 0.24
N LYS A 32 4.35 14.07 0.18
CA LYS A 32 4.06 13.21 -0.98
C LYS A 32 2.62 12.70 -0.89
N ARG A 33 1.93 12.63 -2.04
CA ARG A 33 0.66 11.92 -2.14
C ARG A 33 0.92 10.43 -2.14
N VAL A 34 0.43 9.74 -1.11
CA VAL A 34 0.59 8.30 -0.92
C VAL A 34 -0.78 7.64 -0.92
N LEU A 35 -0.88 6.54 -1.66
CA LEU A 35 -1.99 5.60 -1.57
C LEU A 35 -1.41 4.24 -1.17
N LEU A 36 -1.88 3.70 -0.05
CA LEU A 36 -1.50 2.39 0.45
C LEU A 36 -2.58 1.38 0.03
N VAL A 37 -2.18 0.30 -0.62
CA VAL A 37 -3.09 -0.74 -1.10
C VAL A 37 -2.84 -2.03 -0.32
N GLU A 38 -3.87 -2.51 0.38
CA GLU A 38 -3.89 -3.78 1.10
C GLU A 38 -4.65 -4.82 0.28
N THR A 39 -4.04 -5.97 0.02
CA THR A 39 -4.74 -7.10 -0.61
C THR A 39 -4.74 -8.37 0.22
N ASP A 40 -4.17 -8.32 1.43
CA ASP A 40 -4.28 -9.41 2.39
C ASP A 40 -5.69 -9.45 2.98
N THR A 41 -6.34 -10.61 2.85
CA THR A 41 -7.67 -10.90 3.39
C THR A 41 -7.75 -10.80 4.92
N ASN A 42 -6.61 -10.74 5.62
CA ASN A 42 -6.57 -10.55 7.07
C ASN A 42 -6.79 -9.10 7.52
N TYR A 43 -6.98 -8.13 6.59
CA TYR A 43 -7.34 -6.73 6.89
C TYR A 43 -6.50 -6.10 8.01
N THR A 44 -5.20 -6.38 8.04
CA THR A 44 -4.32 -5.97 9.14
C THR A 44 -4.19 -4.45 9.18
N LEU A 45 -4.10 -3.78 8.02
CA LEU A 45 -4.06 -2.32 7.95
C LEU A 45 -5.39 -1.69 8.34
N ASN A 46 -6.50 -2.24 7.86
CA ASN A 46 -7.82 -1.72 8.20
C ASN A 46 -8.13 -1.87 9.71
N THR A 47 -7.67 -2.97 10.32
CA THR A 47 -7.80 -3.22 11.77
C THR A 47 -6.86 -2.35 12.61
N LEU A 48 -5.58 -2.23 12.22
CA LEU A 48 -4.62 -1.38 12.92
C LEU A 48 -5.05 0.10 12.89
N ARG A 49 -5.65 0.57 11.78
CA ARG A 49 -6.19 1.94 11.71
C ARG A 49 -7.43 2.15 12.54
N LYS A 50 -8.35 1.17 12.62
CA LYS A 50 -9.45 1.23 13.60
C LYS A 50 -8.89 1.41 15.02
N MET A 51 -7.82 0.70 15.38
CA MET A 51 -7.17 0.84 16.70
C MET A 51 -6.53 2.21 16.92
N GLU A 52 -5.96 2.84 15.88
CA GLU A 52 -5.43 4.22 15.98
C GLU A 52 -6.53 5.27 16.11
N MET A 53 -7.69 5.08 15.46
CA MET A 53 -8.88 5.93 15.63
C MET A 53 -9.41 5.90 17.08
N PHE A 54 -9.16 4.83 17.84
CA PHE A 54 -9.49 4.74 19.27
C PHE A 54 -8.44 5.39 20.19
N LYS A 55 -7.28 5.82 19.67
CA LYS A 55 -6.14 6.26 20.49
C LYS A 55 -5.79 7.75 20.45
N GLY A 56 -6.42 8.59 19.63
CA GLY A 56 -6.13 10.03 19.71
C GLY A 56 -6.96 10.94 18.82
N ASP A 57 -7.19 12.16 19.32
CA ASP A 57 -7.96 13.30 18.77
C ASP A 57 -7.51 13.82 17.38
N ASN A 58 -6.60 13.16 16.67
CA ASN A 58 -5.97 13.70 15.46
C ASN A 58 -6.30 12.88 14.21
N GLY A 59 -7.56 12.98 13.78
CA GLY A 59 -7.95 12.94 12.37
C GLY A 59 -7.60 11.70 11.55
N ALA A 60 -8.12 11.66 10.33
CA ALA A 60 -7.85 10.59 9.38
C ALA A 60 -6.33 10.41 9.11
N PRO A 61 -5.87 9.22 8.71
CA PRO A 61 -4.48 9.00 8.33
C PRO A 61 -4.02 9.99 7.23
N PRO A 62 -2.74 10.40 7.20
CA PRO A 62 -2.22 11.36 6.22
C PRO A 62 -2.06 10.76 4.80
N PHE A 63 -2.59 9.56 4.59
CA PHE A 63 -2.63 8.85 3.32
C PHE A 63 -3.91 8.03 3.23
N GLU A 64 -4.35 7.82 1.99
CA GLU A 64 -5.50 6.97 1.69
C GLU A 64 -5.10 5.50 1.73
N ILE A 65 -6.06 4.65 2.13
CA ILE A 65 -5.90 3.21 2.15
C ILE A 65 -7.00 2.59 1.29
N LEU A 66 -6.60 1.77 0.31
CA LEU A 66 -7.50 1.03 -0.57
C LEU A 66 -7.38 -0.46 -0.28
N GLY A 67 -8.50 -1.11 -0.01
CA GLY A 67 -8.59 -2.57 0.02
C GLY A 67 -8.79 -3.10 -1.39
N SER A 68 -8.06 -4.15 -1.76
CA SER A 68 -8.17 -4.80 -3.06
C SER A 68 -7.92 -6.31 -2.93
N GLN A 69 -7.96 -7.06 -4.02
CA GLN A 69 -7.66 -8.49 -4.07
C GLN A 69 -6.40 -8.74 -4.89
N ASP A 70 -5.62 -9.78 -4.56
CA ASP A 70 -4.39 -10.14 -5.27
C ASP A 70 -4.60 -10.29 -6.80
N SER A 71 -5.77 -10.79 -7.23
CA SER A 71 -6.13 -10.99 -8.64
C SER A 71 -6.47 -9.70 -9.39
N GLU A 72 -6.84 -8.62 -8.69
CA GLU A 72 -7.43 -7.41 -9.29
C GLU A 72 -6.52 -6.19 -9.14
N VAL A 73 -5.69 -6.18 -8.10
CA VAL A 73 -4.88 -5.03 -7.67
C VAL A 73 -3.97 -4.47 -8.74
N ALA A 74 -3.41 -5.31 -9.61
CA ALA A 74 -2.52 -4.84 -10.66
C ALA A 74 -3.25 -3.97 -11.69
N ASP A 75 -4.46 -4.38 -12.08
CA ASP A 75 -5.28 -3.62 -13.01
C ASP A 75 -5.78 -2.32 -12.37
N GLU A 76 -6.14 -2.37 -11.08
CA GLU A 76 -6.51 -1.18 -10.32
C GLU A 76 -5.37 -0.18 -10.19
N LEU A 77 -4.17 -0.63 -9.83
CA LEU A 77 -2.97 0.20 -9.75
C LEU A 77 -2.65 0.86 -11.10
N MET A 78 -2.82 0.14 -12.22
CA MET A 78 -2.63 0.69 -13.56
C MET A 78 -3.64 1.78 -13.90
N ARG A 79 -4.92 1.60 -13.53
CA ARG A 79 -5.96 2.63 -13.71
C ARG A 79 -5.69 3.87 -12.86
N ILE A 80 -5.24 3.69 -11.62
CA ILE A 80 -4.96 4.79 -10.68
C ILE A 80 -3.73 5.59 -11.13
N LYS A 81 -2.68 4.88 -11.57
CA LYS A 81 -1.46 5.49 -12.13
C LYS A 81 -1.74 6.40 -13.33
N GLY A 82 -2.74 6.07 -14.15
CA GLY A 82 -3.15 6.89 -15.29
C GLY A 82 -3.86 8.20 -14.91
N LYS A 83 -4.32 8.33 -13.65
CA LYS A 83 -5.13 9.47 -13.18
C LYS A 83 -4.42 10.37 -12.19
N SER A 84 -3.35 9.90 -11.52
CA SER A 84 -2.70 10.66 -10.44
C SER A 84 -1.17 10.52 -10.41
N GLU A 85 -0.51 11.63 -10.10
CA GLU A 85 0.88 11.72 -9.69
C GLU A 85 1.02 11.33 -8.20
N SER A 86 0.80 10.06 -7.89
CA SER A 86 0.86 9.50 -6.51
C SER A 86 1.96 8.45 -6.38
N THR A 87 2.50 8.28 -5.17
CA THR A 87 3.27 7.09 -4.82
C THR A 87 2.29 6.01 -4.35
N LEU A 88 2.34 4.85 -5.00
CA LEU A 88 1.49 3.71 -4.73
C LEU A 88 2.31 2.68 -3.96
N LEU A 89 1.94 2.44 -2.71
CA LEU A 89 2.56 1.41 -1.90
C LEU A 89 1.61 0.22 -1.88
N TRP A 90 2.02 -0.92 -2.41
CA TRP A 90 1.20 -2.14 -2.42
C TRP A 90 1.83 -3.20 -1.52
N TRP A 91 1.00 -3.82 -0.69
CA TRP A 91 1.41 -4.92 0.17
C TRP A 91 0.55 -6.17 -0.07
N THR A 92 1.16 -7.12 -0.76
CA THR A 92 0.96 -8.57 -0.68
C THR A 92 2.06 -9.19 -1.53
N ALA A 93 2.44 -10.41 -1.22
CA ALA A 93 2.89 -11.33 -2.26
C ALA A 93 3.09 -12.68 -1.60
N ARG A 94 2.03 -13.49 -1.66
CA ARG A 94 2.27 -14.91 -1.86
C ARG A 94 2.81 -15.18 -3.28
N GLU A 95 2.54 -14.29 -4.25
CA GLU A 95 2.97 -14.41 -5.65
C GLU A 95 3.62 -13.13 -6.24
N LYS A 96 4.35 -13.27 -7.36
CA LYS A 96 5.00 -12.15 -8.06
C LYS A 96 3.94 -11.25 -8.74
N PRO A 97 4.09 -9.91 -8.75
CA PRO A 97 3.35 -9.00 -9.61
C PRO A 97 3.21 -9.52 -11.03
N PRO A 98 2.05 -9.29 -11.68
CA PRO A 98 1.83 -9.73 -13.05
C PRO A 98 2.89 -9.14 -13.98
N THR A 99 3.38 -10.00 -14.87
CA THR A 99 4.55 -9.79 -15.73
C THR A 99 4.50 -8.52 -16.58
N ARG A 100 3.28 -8.03 -16.88
CA ARG A 100 3.04 -6.81 -17.67
C ARG A 100 3.44 -5.51 -16.95
N ALA A 101 3.69 -5.57 -15.65
CA ALA A 101 3.90 -4.39 -14.80
C ALA A 101 5.39 -4.11 -14.45
N SER A 102 6.29 -5.04 -14.78
CA SER A 102 7.68 -5.12 -14.28
C SER A 102 8.56 -3.87 -14.45
N ARG A 103 8.30 -2.98 -15.41
CA ARG A 103 9.12 -1.77 -15.64
C ARG A 103 8.89 -0.65 -14.61
N ASN A 104 7.85 -0.73 -13.80
CA ASN A 104 7.42 0.35 -12.91
C ASN A 104 7.41 0.00 -11.43
N PHE A 105 7.90 -1.19 -11.08
CA PHE A 105 7.80 -1.76 -9.74
C PHE A 105 9.17 -1.83 -9.12
N VAL A 106 9.29 -1.24 -7.93
CA VAL A 106 10.40 -1.49 -7.01
C VAL A 106 9.95 -2.59 -6.07
N TRP A 107 10.72 -3.67 -6.02
CA TRP A 107 10.44 -4.91 -5.29
C TRP A 107 11.16 -4.93 -3.94
#